data_AF-A0A842MRS4-F1
#
_entry.id   AF-A0A842MRS4-F1
#
_cell.length_a   1.000
_cell.length_b   1.000
_cell.length_c   1.000
_cell.angle_alpha   90.00
_cell.angle_beta   90.00
_cell.angle_gamma   90.00
#
_symmetry.space_group_name_H-M   'P 1'
#
loop_
_entity.id
_entity.type
_entity.pdbx_description
1 polymer ?
#
loop_
_entity_poly.entity_id
_entity_poly.type
_entity_poly.pdbx_seq_one_letter_code
_entity_poly.pdbx_strand_id
1 'polypeptide(L)' 'MVEKLKTMLGVHVEKVEEQGEQLLVYVPKGQAARAIGSGGSVVRSAELVLNKKLAIKEL' A
#
# COMPACT_ATOMS: atom_id res chain seq x y z
N MET A 1 -4.44 11.26 5.26
CA MET A 1 -4.38 10.42 4.04
C MET A 1 -3.65 9.10 4.29
N VAL A 2 -2.44 9.15 4.87
CA VAL A 2 -1.66 7.94 5.23
C VAL A 2 -2.35 7.02 6.23
N GLU A 3 -3.09 7.55 7.21
CA GLU A 3 -3.78 6.71 8.20
C GLU A 3 -4.87 5.82 7.60
N LYS A 4 -5.66 6.32 6.63
CA LYS A 4 -6.64 5.48 5.91
C LYS A 4 -5.95 4.34 5.17
N LEU A 5 -4.77 4.59 4.60
CA LEU A 5 -3.98 3.59 3.90
C LEU A 5 -3.52 2.47 4.85
N LYS A 6 -3.05 2.84 6.04
CA LYS A 6 -2.62 1.90 7.09
C LYS A 6 -3.77 0.98 7.50
N THR A 7 -4.97 1.53 7.69
CA THR A 7 -6.16 0.73 8.03
C THR A 7 -6.59 -0.19 6.89
N MET A 8 -6.50 0.27 5.63
CA MET A 8 -6.88 -0.52 4.45
C MET A 8 -5.93 -1.68 4.16
N LEU A 9 -4.61 -1.44 4.26
CA LEU A 9 -3.59 -2.44 3.96
C LEU A 9 -3.50 -3.53 5.04
N GLY A 10 -3.99 -3.25 6.26
CA GLY A 10 -4.04 -4.23 7.36
C GLY A 10 -2.65 -4.73 7.79
N VAL A 11 -1.61 -3.96 7.49
CA VAL A 11 -0.20 -4.24 7.80
C VAL A 11 0.48 -3.02 8.39
N HIS A 12 1.64 -3.24 8.99
CA HIS A 12 2.47 -2.14 9.43
C HIS A 12 3.11 -1.44 8.22
N VAL A 13 2.93 -0.12 8.14
CA VAL A 13 3.53 0.71 7.10
C VAL A 13 4.60 1.59 7.75
N GLU A 14 5.84 1.35 7.34
CA GLU A 14 7.03 2.06 7.81
C GLU A 14 7.10 3.46 7.21
N LYS A 15 6.88 3.55 5.89
CA LYS A 15 7.00 4.81 5.14
C LYS A 15 6.03 4.84 3.97
N VAL A 16 5.53 6.03 3.66
CA VAL A 16 4.79 6.29 2.42
C VAL A 16 5.44 7.46 1.72
N GLU A 17 5.75 7.28 0.43
CA GLU A 17 6.27 8.31 -0.44
C GLU A 17 5.28 8.58 -1.56
N GLU A 18 5.01 9.84 -1.81
CA GLU A 18 4.11 10.27 -2.88
C GLU A 18 4.93 10.74 -4.08
N GLN A 19 4.76 10.06 -5.21
CA GLN A 19 5.45 10.33 -6.47
C GLN A 19 4.40 10.62 -7.55
N GLY A 20 3.83 11.82 -7.51
CA GLY A 20 2.81 12.27 -8.46
C GLY A 20 1.57 11.39 -8.41
N GLU A 21 1.36 10.59 -9.46
CA GLU A 21 0.21 9.67 -9.59
C GLU A 21 0.43 8.32 -8.87
N GLN A 22 1.59 8.10 -8.28
CA GLN A 22 1.96 6.87 -7.61
C GLN A 22 2.27 7.08 -6.12
N LEU A 23 1.83 6.15 -5.28
CA LEU A 23 2.18 6.02 -3.87
C LEU A 23 3.12 4.83 -3.69
N LEU A 24 4.33 5.08 -3.20
CA LEU A 24 5.25 4.06 -2.75
C LEU A 24 5.02 3.79 -1.26
N VAL A 25 4.71 2.55 -0.91
CA VAL A 25 4.46 2.12 0.46
C VAL A 25 5.55 1.14 0.85
N TYR A 26 6.26 1.46 1.92
CA TYR A 26 7.30 0.62 2.49
C TYR A 26 6.73 -0.16 3.66
N VAL A 27 6.86 -1.47 3.59
CA VAL A 27 6.41 -2.41 4.61
C VAL A 27 7.58 -3.26 5.10
N PRO A 28 7.53 -3.81 6.32
CA PRO A 28 8.53 -4.75 6.79
C PRO A 28 8.59 -6.01 5.90
N LYS A 29 9.77 -6.63 5.80
CA LYS A 29 9.96 -7.93 5.13
C LYS A 29 8.92 -8.96 5.55
N GLY A 30 8.37 -9.67 4.56
CA GLY A 30 7.36 -10.71 4.74
C GLY A 30 5.93 -10.18 4.87
N GLN A 31 5.72 -8.86 4.87
CA GLN A 31 4.37 -8.28 4.92
C GLN A 31 3.85 -7.84 3.54
N ALA A 32 4.66 -7.86 2.47
CA ALA A 32 4.19 -7.40 1.16
C ALA A 32 3.02 -8.24 0.64
N ALA A 33 3.07 -9.56 0.76
CA ALA A 33 1.98 -10.43 0.30
C ALA A 33 0.63 -10.11 0.98
N ARG A 34 0.67 -9.81 2.29
CA ARG A 34 -0.51 -9.43 3.06
C ARG A 34 -1.03 -8.04 2.66
N ALA A 35 -0.12 -7.10 2.46
CA ALA A 35 -0.45 -5.74 2.03
C ALA A 35 -1.03 -5.69 0.60
N ILE A 36 -0.56 -6.58 -0.29
CA ILE A 36 -1.06 -6.75 -1.65
C ILE A 36 -2.45 -7.42 -1.64
N GLY A 37 -2.64 -8.38 -0.74
CA GLY A 37 -3.83 -9.21 -0.65
C GLY A 37 -3.89 -10.27 -1.75
N SER A 38 -4.81 -11.23 -1.61
CA SER A 38 -4.99 -12.32 -2.57
C SER A 38 -5.20 -11.76 -3.99
N GLY A 39 -4.29 -12.08 -4.91
CA GLY A 39 -4.33 -11.61 -6.30
C GLY A 39 -4.21 -10.09 -6.50
N GLY A 40 -3.71 -9.34 -5.50
CA GLY A 40 -3.64 -7.87 -5.56
C GLY A 40 -4.93 -7.15 -5.24
N SER A 41 -5.92 -7.83 -4.65
CA SER A 41 -7.23 -7.26 -4.32
C SER A 41 -7.14 -6.02 -3.43
N VAL A 42 -6.34 -6.07 -2.37
CA VAL A 42 -6.22 -4.96 -1.40
C VAL A 42 -5.58 -3.74 -2.04
N VAL A 43 -4.49 -3.93 -2.79
CA VAL A 43 -3.83 -2.85 -3.54
C VAL A 43 -4.78 -2.24 -4.56
N ARG A 44 -5.47 -3.05 -5.38
CA ARG A 44 -6.43 -2.53 -6.38
C ARG A 44 -7.56 -1.72 -5.74
N SER A 45 -8.10 -2.17 -4.61
CA SER A 45 -9.11 -1.41 -3.88
C SER A 45 -8.56 -0.08 -3.37
N ALA A 46 -7.35 -0.06 -2.82
CA ALA A 46 -6.70 1.17 -2.39
C ALA A 46 -6.44 2.13 -3.57
N GLU A 47 -5.99 1.61 -4.71
CA GLU A 47 -5.76 2.40 -5.92
C GLU A 47 -7.03 3.10 -6.41
N LEU A 48 -8.17 2.38 -6.41
CA LEU A 48 -9.47 2.92 -6.82
C LEU A 48 -9.96 4.01 -5.87
N VAL A 49 -9.80 3.82 -4.56
CA VAL A 49 -10.26 4.82 -3.56
C VAL A 49 -9.41 6.08 -3.61
N LEU A 50 -8.11 5.94 -3.87
CA LEU A 50 -7.17 7.05 -3.85
C LEU A 50 -6.96 7.69 -5.22
N ASN A 51 -7.49 7.06 -6.27
CA ASN A 51 -7.28 7.41 -7.67
C ASN A 51 -5.78 7.57 -8.00
N LYS A 52 -4.95 6.66 -7.44
CA LYS A 52 -3.48 6.66 -7.54
C LYS A 52 -2.97 5.24 -7.63
N LYS A 53 -1.86 5.04 -8.35
CA LYS A 53 -1.15 3.76 -8.41
C LYS A 53 -0.49 3.46 -7.06
N LEU A 54 -0.50 2.22 -6.60
CA LEU A 54 0.21 1.81 -5.39
C LEU A 54 1.34 0.84 -5.74
N ALA A 55 2.52 1.10 -5.20
CA ALA A 55 3.63 0.16 -5.24
C ALA A 55 4.07 -0.17 -3.82
N ILE A 56 4.12 -1.47 -3.51
CA ILE A 56 4.56 -1.96 -2.20
C ILE A 56 6.01 -2.43 -2.33
N LYS A 57 6.87 -1.95 -1.43
CA LYS A 57 8.27 -2.37 -1.30
C LYS A 57 8.53 -2.89 0.11
N GLU A 58 9.29 -3.97 0.18
CA GLU A 58 9.83 -4.48 1.44
C GLU A 58 11.16 -3.79 1.77
N LEU A 59 11.39 -3.52 3.05
CA LEU A 59 12.67 -3.09 3.61
C LEU A 59 13.49 -4.30 4.09
#